data_AF-A0A8T3RM97-F1
#
_entry.id   AF-A0A8T3RM97-F1
#
_cell.length_a   1.000
_cell.length_b   1.000
_cell.length_c   1.000
_cell.angle_alpha   90.00
_cell.angle_beta   90.00
_cell.angle_gamma   90.00
#
_symmetry.space_group_name_H-M   'P 1'
#
loop_
_entity.id
_entity.type
_entity.pdbx_description
1 polymer ?
#
loop_
_entity_poly.entity_id
_entity_poly.type
_entity_poly.pdbx_seq_one_letter_code
_entity_poly.pdbx_strand_id
1 'polypeptide(L)'
;MTRLDRAVLEYALAVSRDGIVVADAGREDLPIVFVNPAFERITGFAGSDVLGRNCRFLQGHDRDQDGVAELRRAIGQHQTVEVMLRNYRKDGSLFWNHLG
;
A
#
# COMPACT_ATOMS: atom_id res chain seq x y z
N MET A 1 5.27 29.52 0.22
CA MET A 1 5.50 28.08 -0.04
C MET A 1 5.35 27.86 -1.53
N THR A 2 6.43 27.57 -2.24
CA THR A 2 6.41 27.23 -3.66
C THR A 2 5.56 25.96 -3.85
N ARG A 3 4.52 26.06 -4.68
CA ARG A 3 3.72 24.90 -5.10
C ARG A 3 4.69 23.96 -5.82
N LEU A 4 4.97 22.79 -5.23
CA LEU A 4 5.75 21.77 -5.89
C LEU A 4 5.11 21.46 -7.24
N ASP A 5 5.91 21.51 -8.29
CA ASP A 5 5.46 21.17 -9.63
C ASP A 5 4.96 19.72 -9.60
N ARG A 6 3.79 19.49 -10.21
CA ARG A 6 3.20 18.16 -10.35
C ARG A 6 4.21 17.20 -10.99
N ALA A 7 4.98 17.65 -11.97
CA ALA A 7 6.01 16.84 -12.62
C ALA A 7 7.11 16.40 -11.65
N VAL A 8 7.49 17.26 -10.69
CA VAL A 8 8.49 16.92 -9.67
C VAL A 8 7.95 15.87 -8.70
N LEU A 9 6.68 15.99 -8.29
CA LEU A 9 6.06 14.99 -7.43
C LEU A 9 5.91 13.63 -8.13
N GLU A 10 5.44 13.63 -9.39
CA GLU A 10 5.32 12.41 -10.19
C GLU A 10 6.68 11.74 -10.39
N TYR A 11 7.72 12.51 -10.67
CA TYR A 11 9.09 12.00 -10.76
C TYR A 11 9.57 11.39 -9.45
N ALA A 12 9.39 12.08 -8.32
CA ALA A 12 9.79 11.60 -7.00
C ALA A 12 9.10 10.27 -6.63
N LEU A 13 7.80 10.15 -6.90
CA LEU A 13 7.05 8.91 -6.67
C LEU A 13 7.52 7.77 -7.58
N ALA A 14 7.85 8.09 -8.84
CA ALA A 14 8.30 7.11 -9.83
C ALA A 14 9.70 6.55 -9.53
N VAL A 15 10.62 7.38 -9.04
CA VAL A 15 12.01 6.97 -8.75
C VAL A 15 12.19 6.41 -7.33
N SER A 16 11.17 6.51 -6.47
CA SER A 16 11.22 5.92 -5.13
C SER A 16 11.51 4.41 -5.19
N ARG A 17 12.27 3.93 -4.22
CA ARG A 17 12.52 2.49 -4.02
C ARG A 17 11.44 1.83 -3.17
N ASP A 18 10.75 2.62 -2.35
CA ASP A 18 9.68 2.14 -1.49
C ASP A 18 8.37 2.03 -2.27
N GLY A 19 7.61 0.98 -1.97
CA GLY A 19 6.27 0.79 -2.52
C GLY A 19 5.32 1.81 -1.92
N ILE A 20 4.76 2.67 -2.75
CA ILE A 20 3.80 3.70 -2.33
C ILE A 20 2.42 3.33 -2.86
N VAL A 21 1.44 3.36 -1.96
CA VAL A 21 0.03 3.10 -2.26
C VAL A 21 -0.81 4.23 -1.66
N VAL A 22 -1.81 4.70 -2.40
CA VAL A 22 -2.83 5.62 -1.88
C VAL A 22 -4.19 4.95 -2.01
N ALA A 23 -4.95 4.95 -0.93
CA ALA A 23 -6.32 4.46 -0.89
C ALA A 23 -7.30 5.59 -0.58
N ASP A 24 -8.52 5.51 -1.12
CA ASP A 24 -9.56 6.50 -0.91
C ASP A 24 -10.37 6.18 0.35
N ALA A 25 -10.16 6.96 1.42
CA ALA A 25 -10.87 6.80 2.69
C ALA A 25 -12.35 7.22 2.65
N GLY A 26 -12.78 7.94 1.60
CA GLY A 26 -14.17 8.35 1.41
C GLY A 26 -15.04 7.29 0.72
N ARG A 27 -14.42 6.21 0.21
CA ARG A 27 -15.12 5.12 -0.47
C ARG A 27 -15.16 3.87 0.41
N GLU A 28 -16.24 3.11 0.27
CA GLU A 28 -16.40 1.82 0.94
C GLU A 28 -15.20 0.91 0.63
N ASP A 29 -14.72 0.24 1.67
CA ASP A 29 -13.62 -0.72 1.61
C ASP A 29 -12.23 -0.14 1.29
N LEU A 30 -12.01 1.18 1.36
CA LEU A 30 -10.70 1.82 1.18
C LEU A 30 -9.99 1.38 -0.12
N PRO A 31 -10.61 1.58 -1.29
CA PRO A 31 -10.06 1.10 -2.55
C PRO A 31 -8.78 1.87 -2.90
N ILE A 32 -7.78 1.15 -3.43
CA ILE A 32 -6.56 1.74 -3.95
C ILE A 32 -6.88 2.63 -5.15
N VAL A 33 -6.36 3.85 -5.16
CA VAL A 33 -6.48 4.83 -6.25
C VAL A 33 -5.15 5.14 -6.93
N PHE A 34 -4.03 4.77 -6.31
CA PHE A 34 -2.70 4.93 -6.90
C PHE A 34 -1.72 3.90 -6.31
N VAL A 35 -0.82 3.41 -7.17
CA VAL A 35 0.39 2.69 -6.78
C VAL A 35 1.57 3.21 -7.60
N ASN A 36 2.78 3.20 -7.05
CA ASN A 36 3.98 3.57 -7.78
C ASN A 36 4.67 2.35 -8.44
N PRO A 37 5.63 2.56 -9.36
CA PRO A 37 6.36 1.45 -10.00
C PRO A 37 7.12 0.53 -9.03
N ALA A 38 7.56 1.04 -7.87
CA ALA A 38 8.21 0.21 -6.87
C ALA A 38 7.24 -0.80 -6.25
N PHE A 39 6.00 -0.41 -5.96
CA PHE A 39 4.97 -1.33 -5.51
C PHE A 39 4.79 -2.49 -6.50
N GLU A 40 4.72 -2.20 -7.80
CA GLU A 40 4.57 -3.23 -8.83
C GLU A 40 5.75 -4.20 -8.85
N ARG A 41 6.98 -3.68 -8.78
CA ARG A 41 8.20 -4.50 -8.73
C ARG A 41 8.28 -5.38 -7.48
N ILE A 42 7.94 -4.83 -6.31
CA ILE A 42 8.03 -5.52 -5.02
C ILE A 42 6.99 -6.64 -4.93
N THR A 43 5.75 -6.34 -5.35
CA THR A 43 4.60 -7.23 -5.17
C THR A 43 4.32 -8.13 -6.36
N GLY A 44 4.81 -7.76 -7.56
CA GLY A 44 4.52 -8.45 -8.81
C GLY A 44 3.14 -8.15 -9.40
N PHE A 45 2.34 -7.28 -8.78
CA PHE A 45 1.04 -6.86 -9.31
C PHE A 45 1.16 -5.59 -10.14
N ALA A 46 0.57 -5.58 -11.33
CA ALA A 46 0.44 -4.35 -12.11
C ALA A 46 -0.60 -3.42 -11.46
N GLY A 47 -0.45 -2.10 -11.62
CA GLY A 47 -1.42 -1.11 -11.16
C GLY A 47 -2.84 -1.40 -11.66
N SER A 48 -2.97 -1.82 -12.92
CA SER A 48 -4.26 -2.22 -13.51
C SER A 48 -4.96 -3.39 -12.79
N ASP A 49 -4.20 -4.25 -12.10
CA ASP A 49 -4.74 -5.41 -11.39
C ASP A 49 -5.25 -5.05 -9.98
N VAL A 50 -4.84 -3.89 -9.46
CA VAL A 50 -5.01 -3.54 -8.03
C VAL A 50 -5.84 -2.28 -7.80
N LEU A 51 -5.93 -1.38 -8.78
CA LEU A 51 -6.79 -0.19 -8.68
C LEU A 51 -8.24 -0.60 -8.41
N GLY A 52 -8.86 0.06 -7.44
CA GLY A 52 -10.23 -0.22 -6.99
C GLY A 52 -10.36 -1.33 -5.95
N ARG A 53 -9.28 -2.04 -5.59
CA ARG A 53 -9.30 -3.11 -4.57
C ARG A 53 -8.75 -2.60 -3.24
N ASN A 54 -9.16 -3.21 -2.12
CA ASN A 54 -8.50 -2.99 -0.84
C ASN A 54 -7.13 -3.68 -0.78
N CYS A 55 -6.11 -3.01 -0.25
CA CYS A 55 -4.72 -3.51 -0.17
C CYS A 55 -4.55 -4.82 0.62
N ARG A 56 -5.53 -5.24 1.44
CA ARG A 56 -5.51 -6.51 2.19
C ARG A 56 -5.34 -7.75 1.33
N PHE A 57 -5.51 -7.67 0.01
CA PHE A 57 -5.23 -8.80 -0.88
C PHE A 57 -3.77 -9.28 -0.75
N LEU A 58 -2.83 -8.39 -0.42
CA LEU A 58 -1.44 -8.74 -0.16
C LEU A 58 -1.27 -9.64 1.07
N GLN A 59 -2.24 -9.70 1.98
CA GLN A 59 -2.17 -10.57 3.16
C GLN A 59 -2.50 -12.04 2.81
N GLY A 60 -3.05 -12.30 1.61
CA GLY A 60 -3.51 -13.64 1.24
C GLY A 60 -4.52 -14.20 2.25
N HIS A 61 -4.22 -15.38 2.79
CA HIS A 61 -4.98 -16.04 3.86
C HIS A 61 -4.45 -15.73 5.27
N ASP A 62 -3.31 -15.04 5.39
CA ASP A 62 -2.64 -14.72 6.65
C ASP A 62 -3.17 -13.39 7.21
N ARG A 63 -4.43 -13.36 7.62
CA ARG A 63 -5.11 -12.12 8.07
C ARG A 63 -5.17 -11.97 9.59
N ASP A 64 -4.79 -13.02 10.31
CA ASP A 64 -4.79 -13.06 11.77
C ASP A 64 -3.37 -12.80 12.29
N GLN A 65 -2.93 -11.55 12.14
CA GLN A 65 -1.63 -11.06 12.59
C GLN A 65 -1.85 -9.83 13.47
N ASP A 66 -1.08 -9.67 14.55
CA ASP A 66 -1.21 -8.51 15.45
C ASP A 66 -1.08 -7.17 14.70
N GLY A 67 -0.13 -7.10 13.74
CA GLY A 67 0.05 -5.92 12.91
C GLY A 67 -1.16 -5.58 12.03
N VAL A 68 -1.97 -6.56 11.62
CA VAL A 68 -3.22 -6.31 10.87
C VAL A 68 -4.27 -5.69 11.80
N ALA A 69 -4.38 -6.16 13.03
CA ALA A 69 -5.27 -5.59 14.02
C ALA A 69 -4.87 -4.14 14.38
N GLU A 70 -3.57 -3.91 14.55
CA GLU A 70 -3.02 -2.59 14.83
C GLU A 70 -3.25 -1.61 13.67
N LEU A 71 -2.96 -2.03 12.43
CA LEU A 71 -3.23 -1.23 11.24
C LEU A 71 -4.71 -0.86 11.12
N ARG A 72 -5.62 -1.82 11.34
CA ARG A 72 -7.06 -1.58 11.31
C ARG A 72 -7.50 -0.56 12.36
N ARG A 73 -6.94 -0.64 13.57
CA ARG A 73 -7.21 0.31 14.66
C ARG A 73 -6.74 1.71 14.28
N ALA A 74 -5.51 1.85 13.78
CA ALA A 74 -4.95 3.15 13.40
C ALA A 74 -5.74 3.82 12.26
N ILE A 75 -6.16 3.04 11.25
CA ILE A 75 -7.05 3.52 10.19
C ILE A 75 -8.36 4.07 10.78
N GLY A 76 -9.01 3.30 11.68
CA GLY A 76 -10.25 3.74 12.33
C GLY A 76 -10.09 4.98 13.21
N GLN A 77 -8.88 5.24 13.69
CA GLN A 77 -8.53 6.39 14.53
C GLN A 77 -7.93 7.57 13.74
N HIS A 78 -7.74 7.43 12.42
CA HIS A 78 -7.04 8.40 11.57
C HIS A 78 -5.63 8.74 12.09
N GLN A 79 -4.89 7.71 12.53
CA GLN A 79 -3.54 7.84 13.07
C GLN A 79 -2.51 7.17 12.17
N THR A 80 -1.28 7.69 12.21
CA THR A 80 -0.10 7.05 11.61
C THR A 80 0.26 5.80 12.39
N VAL A 81 0.76 4.78 11.70
CA VAL A 81 1.16 3.51 12.30
C VAL A 81 2.29 2.90 11.49
N GLU A 82 3.22 2.24 12.18
CA GLU A 82 4.31 1.48 11.59
C GLU A 82 4.18 0.02 12.05
N VAL A 83 3.98 -0.92 11.13
CA VAL A 83 3.77 -2.35 11.42
C VAL A 83 4.60 -3.23 10.50
N MET A 84 4.94 -4.42 11.01
CA MET A 84 5.52 -5.49 10.21
C MET A 84 4.44 -6.52 9.87
N LEU A 85 4.20 -6.76 8.58
CA LEU A 85 3.19 -7.69 8.08
C LEU A 85 3.81 -8.80 7.23
N ARG A 86 3.31 -10.02 7.35
CA ARG A 86 3.52 -11.06 6.34
C ARG A 86 2.61 -10.79 5.16
N ASN A 87 3.17 -10.56 3.99
CA ASN A 87 2.45 -10.33 2.75
C ASN A 87 2.95 -11.28 1.65
N TYR A 88 2.16 -11.42 0.59
CA TYR A 88 2.37 -12.37 -0.48
C TYR A 88 2.37 -11.64 -1.82
N ARG A 89 3.38 -11.94 -2.63
CA ARG A 89 3.49 -11.45 -4.00
C ARG A 89 2.48 -12.16 -4.92
N LYS A 90 2.35 -11.67 -6.14
CA LYS A 90 1.47 -12.26 -7.17
C LYS A 90 1.81 -13.73 -7.48
N ASP A 91 3.08 -14.11 -7.36
CA ASP A 91 3.55 -15.49 -7.52
C ASP A 91 3.33 -16.37 -6.27
N GLY A 92 2.76 -15.81 -5.20
CA GLY A 92 2.52 -16.49 -3.93
C GLY A 92 3.71 -16.50 -2.96
N SER A 93 4.87 -15.94 -3.33
CA SER A 93 6.03 -15.88 -2.44
C SER A 93 5.78 -14.92 -1.27
N LEU A 94 6.20 -15.35 -0.07
CA LEU A 94 6.13 -14.55 1.14
C LEU A 94 7.16 -13.40 1.10
N PHE A 95 6.79 -12.26 1.66
CA PHE A 95 7.71 -11.20 2.05
C PHE A 95 7.24 -10.51 3.32
N TRP A 96 8.21 -9.98 4.08
CA TRP A 96 7.94 -9.11 5.21
C TRP A 96 7.76 -7.69 4.70
N ASN A 97 6.59 -7.12 4.94
CA ASN A 97 6.22 -5.76 4.60
C ASN A 97 6.35 -4.89 5.84
N HIS A 98 7.37 -4.03 5.84
CA HIS A 98 7.49 -2.96 6.81
C HIS A 98 6.67 -1.77 6.31
N LEU A 99 5.47 -1.61 6.85
CA LEU A 99 4.48 -0.64 6.42
C LEU A 99 4.45 0.53 7.41
N GLY A 100 4.69 1.75 6.93
CA GLY A 100 4.69 2.99 7.72
C GLY A 100 4.24 4.21 6.92
#